data_AF-A0A060S481-F1
#
_entry.id   AF-A0A060S481-F1
#
_cell.length_a   1.000
_cell.length_b   1.000
_cell.length_c   1.000
_cell.angle_alpha   90.00
_cell.angle_beta   90.00
_cell.angle_gamma   90.00
#
_symmetry.space_group_name_H-M   'P 1'
#
loop_
_entity.id
_entity.type
_entity.pdbx_description
1 polymer ?
#
loop_
_entity_poly.entity_id
_entity_poly.type
_entity_poly.pdbx_seq_one_letter_code
_entity_poly.pdbx_strand_id
1 'polypeptide(L)'
;MASRPGFSSKTPWAALPVESGEDTDEEVLDDTPASQPESALKKQKALARAEKRQQEKIARAAAKAQAAAAKAGTGEVKAAPVPEVDVRPPAKPEVSLSATPAAEPTKVEEPEALPAKELVQHAPEPAPYKPTNGSAHVHEANGSATHTAAAEPEIAPFPLPPPYQVPSQADPQSATPATSEKQSLPSRRNDIENPPEQKQQARQQRPSPEQVEKAKKKSGFVTRTLWTFIMIGGFITLLLMGHVYMIMLVMLCQTLVYREVTALFSLKRKDVGEGNARGRDPWSKTLNWYFFAVTNYFLYGESIIYYFKHVVFSNAQLTPFATNHRFVSFTLYLIGFVGFVLSLKRGYLKQQFGLFCWVHMTLLLIVVSSHFIVNNILEGLIWFWVPASLVICNDVFAYVWGITIGRTPLIALSPKKTVEGFVGAFFSTIIFGLLWGTYFMRFDYMICPMRDLGVTAWSGQLHCTPNPVFVWRDWQMPAPLSVFFSTLLGHQVTTIPYAPYQFHLLVLSCFASLVAPFGGFFASGFKRAFDIKDFGHSIPGHGGMTDRMDCQFLMGVFTYVYYSSLIRDNHVTVGSILQTIVSGLTLTEQLELMADLKRYLESQGVPVRL
;
A
#
# COMPACT_ATOMS: atom_id res chain seq x y z
N MET A 1 -13.74 57.08 -26.76
CA MET A 1 -13.33 56.44 -25.49
C MET A 1 -14.06 55.12 -25.34
N ALA A 2 -13.56 54.19 -24.53
CA ALA A 2 -14.05 52.81 -24.49
C ALA A 2 -14.88 52.49 -23.24
N SER A 3 -15.77 51.51 -23.36
CA SER A 3 -16.36 50.75 -22.24
C SER A 3 -16.16 49.25 -22.49
N ARG A 4 -15.80 48.50 -21.44
CA ARG A 4 -15.57 47.05 -21.51
C ARG A 4 -16.85 46.29 -21.10
N PRO A 5 -17.24 45.21 -21.79
CA PRO A 5 -18.17 44.24 -21.21
C PRO A 5 -17.48 43.47 -20.07
N GLY A 6 -18.24 43.17 -19.01
CA GLY A 6 -17.71 42.55 -17.79
C GLY A 6 -17.36 41.06 -17.95
N PHE A 7 -16.24 40.64 -17.35
CA PHE A 7 -15.76 39.26 -17.39
C PHE A 7 -16.48 38.40 -16.34
N SER A 8 -17.66 37.86 -16.69
CA SER A 8 -18.37 36.89 -15.86
C SER A 8 -17.66 35.52 -15.93
N SER A 9 -16.75 35.28 -14.99
CA SER A 9 -16.00 34.02 -14.88
C SER A 9 -16.92 32.89 -14.41
N LYS A 10 -17.44 32.10 -15.35
CA LYS A 10 -17.98 30.77 -15.03
C LYS A 10 -16.85 29.92 -14.43
N THR A 11 -17.08 29.35 -13.26
CA THR A 11 -16.10 28.47 -12.61
C THR A 11 -15.84 27.23 -13.49
N PRO A 12 -14.59 26.72 -13.59
CA PRO A 12 -14.28 25.57 -14.46
C PRO A 12 -15.13 24.32 -14.15
N TRP A 13 -15.58 24.19 -12.91
CA TRP A 13 -16.42 23.10 -12.41
C TRP A 13 -17.81 23.03 -13.06
N ALA A 14 -18.33 24.14 -13.60
CA ALA A 14 -19.64 24.17 -14.26
C ALA A 14 -19.70 23.44 -15.62
N ALA A 15 -18.56 22.96 -16.12
CA ALA A 15 -18.46 22.18 -17.37
C ALA A 15 -18.51 20.65 -17.17
N LEU A 16 -18.54 20.15 -15.93
CA LEU A 16 -18.59 18.71 -15.64
C LEU A 16 -20.04 18.21 -15.54
N PRO A 17 -20.47 17.24 -16.35
CA PRO A 17 -21.80 16.63 -16.22
C PRO A 17 -21.81 15.67 -15.02
N VAL A 18 -22.23 16.16 -13.86
CA VAL A 18 -22.44 15.33 -12.66
C VAL A 18 -23.76 14.56 -12.79
N GLU A 19 -23.74 13.38 -13.43
CA GLU A 19 -24.84 12.42 -13.25
C GLU A 19 -24.70 11.76 -11.85
N SER A 20 -25.73 11.95 -11.01
CA SER A 20 -25.74 11.57 -9.60
C SER A 20 -26.00 10.06 -9.40
N GLY A 21 -25.02 9.21 -9.74
CA GLY A 21 -25.04 7.75 -9.53
C GLY A 21 -24.89 7.29 -8.06
N GLU A 22 -25.59 7.98 -7.16
CA GLU A 22 -25.44 7.92 -5.70
C GLU A 22 -26.65 7.30 -4.98
N ASP A 23 -27.54 6.63 -5.73
CA ASP A 23 -28.60 5.79 -5.19
C ASP A 23 -27.99 4.66 -4.33
N THR A 24 -28.29 4.72 -3.04
CA THR A 24 -28.06 3.69 -2.02
C THR A 24 -29.19 3.83 -1.02
N ASP A 25 -30.05 2.83 -0.91
CA ASP A 25 -31.34 2.96 -0.23
C ASP A 25 -31.18 3.04 1.29
N GLU A 26 -31.31 4.22 1.89
CA GLU A 26 -31.63 4.39 3.30
C GLU A 26 -32.76 5.43 3.44
N GLU A 27 -33.62 5.25 4.45
CA GLU A 27 -34.96 5.83 4.47
C GLU A 27 -34.95 7.23 5.07
N VAL A 28 -35.49 8.21 4.34
CA VAL A 28 -36.01 9.45 4.89
C VAL A 28 -37.52 9.36 4.84
N LEU A 29 -38.15 9.23 6.01
CA LEU A 29 -39.59 9.37 6.17
C LEU A 29 -39.94 10.86 6.16
N ASP A 30 -40.80 11.28 5.23
CA ASP A 30 -41.37 12.62 5.21
C ASP A 30 -42.86 12.53 4.79
N ASP A 31 -43.73 12.53 5.79
CA ASP A 31 -45.18 12.38 5.65
C ASP A 31 -45.87 13.75 5.74
N THR A 32 -46.15 14.40 4.60
CA THR A 32 -47.27 15.35 4.45
C THR A 32 -47.63 15.57 2.98
N PRO A 33 -48.90 15.92 2.64
CA PRO A 33 -49.40 15.71 1.29
C PRO A 33 -49.37 16.94 0.35
N ALA A 34 -49.30 16.62 -0.94
CA ALA A 34 -49.87 17.35 -2.08
C ALA A 34 -49.33 18.75 -2.44
N SER A 35 -48.40 18.79 -3.41
CA SER A 35 -48.64 19.51 -4.67
C SER A 35 -47.81 18.92 -5.83
N GLN A 36 -48.32 19.00 -7.07
CA GLN A 36 -47.55 18.66 -8.29
C GLN A 36 -47.61 19.83 -9.27
N PRO A 37 -46.55 20.04 -10.06
CA PRO A 37 -46.66 19.61 -11.46
C PRO A 37 -45.42 18.88 -12.03
N GLU A 38 -44.39 18.56 -11.23
CA GLU A 38 -43.14 17.97 -11.74
C GLU A 38 -43.27 16.61 -12.47
N SER A 39 -44.28 15.80 -12.11
CA SER A 39 -44.38 14.40 -12.55
C SER A 39 -44.49 14.25 -14.08
N ALA A 40 -45.24 15.14 -14.72
CA ALA A 40 -45.46 15.12 -16.17
C ALA A 40 -44.16 15.36 -16.95
N LEU A 41 -43.36 16.35 -16.54
CA LEU A 41 -42.10 16.69 -17.21
C LEU A 41 -41.04 15.59 -17.03
N LYS A 42 -40.98 14.94 -15.86
CA LYS A 42 -40.14 13.75 -15.64
C LYS A 42 -40.60 12.58 -16.53
N LYS A 43 -41.90 12.30 -16.63
CA LYS A 43 -42.47 11.23 -17.48
C LYS A 43 -42.21 11.47 -18.98
N GLN A 44 -42.34 12.71 -19.46
CA GLN A 44 -42.10 13.08 -20.86
C GLN A 44 -40.60 12.96 -21.22
N LYS A 45 -39.69 13.40 -20.34
CA LYS A 45 -38.24 13.20 -20.51
C LYS A 45 -37.82 11.73 -20.48
N ALA A 46 -38.51 10.88 -19.70
CA ALA A 46 -38.28 9.44 -19.67
C ALA A 46 -38.70 8.76 -21.00
N LEU A 47 -39.86 9.13 -21.55
CA LEU A 47 -40.32 8.63 -22.85
C LEU A 47 -39.36 8.99 -23.99
N ALA A 48 -38.95 10.27 -24.10
CA ALA A 48 -37.98 10.68 -25.11
C ALA A 48 -36.60 9.98 -24.98
N ARG A 49 -36.16 9.67 -23.74
CA ARG A 49 -34.96 8.85 -23.49
C ARG A 49 -35.15 7.38 -23.91
N ALA A 50 -36.36 6.83 -23.82
CA ALA A 50 -36.67 5.48 -24.28
C ALA A 50 -36.71 5.39 -25.82
N GLU A 51 -37.39 6.33 -26.49
CA GLU A 51 -37.48 6.43 -27.94
C GLU A 51 -36.09 6.56 -28.58
N LYS A 52 -35.23 7.45 -28.06
CA LYS A 52 -33.86 7.59 -28.54
C LYS A 52 -33.06 6.27 -28.42
N ARG A 53 -33.15 5.58 -27.27
CA ARG A 53 -32.52 4.27 -27.07
C ARG A 53 -33.08 3.18 -27.99
N GLN A 54 -34.33 3.29 -28.44
CA GLN A 54 -34.93 2.39 -29.41
C GLN A 54 -34.42 2.68 -30.84
N GLN A 55 -34.32 3.96 -31.23
CA GLN A 55 -33.71 4.37 -32.49
C GLN A 55 -32.23 3.96 -32.58
N GLU A 56 -31.45 4.15 -31.51
CA GLU A 56 -30.04 3.72 -31.43
C GLU A 56 -29.88 2.19 -31.57
N LYS A 57 -30.81 1.40 -31.02
CA LYS A 57 -30.86 -0.06 -31.21
C LYS A 57 -31.19 -0.45 -32.66
N ILE A 58 -32.17 0.21 -33.28
CA ILE A 58 -32.55 -0.03 -34.68
C ILE A 58 -31.39 0.34 -35.61
N ALA A 59 -30.71 1.47 -35.39
CA ALA A 59 -29.53 1.87 -36.15
C ALA A 59 -28.38 0.86 -36.02
N ARG A 60 -28.09 0.37 -34.80
CA ARG A 60 -27.09 -0.71 -34.60
C ARG A 60 -27.50 -2.03 -35.27
N ALA A 61 -28.79 -2.38 -35.30
CA ALA A 61 -29.28 -3.56 -36.00
C ALA A 61 -29.13 -3.41 -37.52
N ALA A 62 -29.50 -2.26 -38.09
CA ALA A 62 -29.37 -1.97 -39.51
C ALA A 62 -27.90 -1.97 -39.98
N ALA A 63 -27.00 -1.32 -39.23
CA ALA A 63 -25.56 -1.34 -39.51
C ALA A 63 -24.98 -2.76 -39.45
N LYS A 64 -25.42 -3.59 -38.49
CA LYS A 64 -25.00 -4.99 -38.38
C LYS A 64 -25.56 -5.87 -39.52
N ALA A 65 -26.75 -5.58 -40.02
CA ALA A 65 -27.32 -6.23 -41.20
C ALA A 65 -26.58 -5.84 -42.49
N GLN A 66 -26.26 -4.56 -42.68
CA GLN A 66 -25.44 -4.09 -43.81
C GLN A 66 -24.04 -4.72 -43.79
N ALA A 67 -23.40 -4.80 -42.62
CA ALA A 67 -22.11 -5.47 -42.44
C ALA A 67 -22.17 -7.00 -42.66
N ALA A 68 -23.34 -7.63 -42.54
CA ALA A 68 -23.55 -9.03 -42.90
C ALA A 68 -23.77 -9.20 -44.42
N ALA A 69 -24.59 -8.34 -45.04
CA ALA A 69 -24.82 -8.34 -46.49
C ALA A 69 -23.51 -8.11 -47.27
N ALA A 70 -22.66 -7.17 -46.83
CA ALA A 70 -21.34 -6.92 -47.40
C ALA A 70 -20.38 -8.12 -47.34
N LYS A 71 -20.64 -9.11 -46.47
CA LYS A 71 -19.87 -10.36 -46.38
C LYS A 71 -20.45 -11.53 -47.18
N ALA A 72 -21.64 -11.37 -47.76
CA ALA A 72 -22.27 -12.37 -48.62
C ALA A 72 -22.01 -12.14 -50.12
N GLY A 73 -21.45 -10.98 -50.50
CA GLY A 73 -21.33 -10.52 -51.89
C GLY A 73 -20.10 -10.99 -52.68
N THR A 74 -19.24 -11.87 -52.14
CA THR A 74 -18.00 -12.30 -52.80
C THR A 74 -17.93 -13.83 -52.92
N GLY A 75 -18.52 -14.36 -54.00
CA GLY A 75 -18.37 -15.75 -54.47
C GLY A 75 -17.60 -15.80 -55.79
N GLU A 76 -16.93 -16.92 -56.08
CA GLU A 76 -15.96 -17.04 -57.17
C GLU A 76 -16.60 -17.19 -58.57
N VAL A 77 -15.83 -16.79 -59.59
CA VAL A 77 -15.80 -17.48 -60.90
C VAL A 77 -14.36 -17.83 -61.22
N LYS A 78 -14.07 -19.11 -61.48
CA LYS A 78 -12.76 -19.61 -61.97
C LYS A 78 -12.84 -19.91 -63.47
N ALA A 79 -11.72 -19.69 -64.17
CA ALA A 79 -11.43 -20.28 -65.49
C ALA A 79 -9.94 -20.69 -65.54
N ALA A 80 -9.58 -21.58 -66.47
CA ALA A 80 -8.27 -22.26 -66.56
C ALA A 80 -7.63 -22.07 -67.97
N PRO A 81 -6.47 -22.66 -68.35
CA PRO A 81 -5.38 -21.87 -68.95
C PRO A 81 -4.88 -22.36 -70.35
N VAL A 82 -3.71 -21.85 -70.79
CA VAL A 82 -2.82 -22.32 -71.90
C VAL A 82 -3.20 -21.83 -73.33
N PRO A 83 -2.27 -21.53 -74.29
CA PRO A 83 -0.79 -21.35 -74.27
C PRO A 83 -0.21 -20.01 -74.85
N GLU A 84 1.05 -19.72 -74.48
CA GLU A 84 2.26 -19.33 -75.29
C GLU A 84 2.23 -18.46 -76.59
N VAL A 85 3.17 -17.49 -76.68
CA VAL A 85 4.08 -17.21 -77.83
C VAL A 85 5.18 -16.19 -77.42
N ASP A 86 6.38 -16.27 -78.03
CA ASP A 86 7.62 -15.51 -77.72
C ASP A 86 8.07 -14.55 -78.86
N VAL A 87 8.76 -13.43 -78.53
CA VAL A 87 9.65 -12.61 -79.40
C VAL A 87 10.60 -11.76 -78.52
N ARG A 88 11.87 -11.58 -78.93
CA ARG A 88 12.93 -10.80 -78.23
C ARG A 88 13.60 -9.70 -79.12
N PRO A 89 14.80 -9.11 -78.83
CA PRO A 89 14.98 -7.65 -78.67
C PRO A 89 15.82 -6.95 -79.79
N PRO A 90 16.11 -5.64 -79.66
CA PRO A 90 17.43 -5.16 -79.17
C PRO A 90 17.26 -4.01 -78.11
N ALA A 91 18.18 -3.09 -77.72
CA ALA A 91 19.53 -2.68 -78.17
C ALA A 91 20.35 -2.00 -77.02
N LYS A 92 21.53 -1.45 -77.34
CA LYS A 92 22.42 -0.53 -76.57
C LYS A 92 23.24 0.36 -77.55
N PRO A 93 23.84 1.53 -77.19
CA PRO A 93 25.12 1.69 -76.44
C PRO A 93 24.98 2.58 -75.15
N GLU A 94 25.85 2.63 -74.10
CA GLU A 94 27.34 2.71 -73.92
C GLU A 94 27.99 4.05 -74.35
N VAL A 95 29.05 4.64 -73.75
CA VAL A 95 30.09 4.22 -72.74
C VAL A 95 29.91 4.97 -71.38
N SER A 96 30.82 5.50 -70.51
CA SER A 96 32.29 5.79 -70.33
C SER A 96 32.62 5.74 -68.79
N LEU A 97 33.79 5.39 -68.23
CA LEU A 97 35.17 5.99 -68.19
C LEU A 97 35.31 7.30 -67.38
N SER A 98 36.16 7.44 -66.33
CA SER A 98 37.15 6.56 -65.62
C SER A 98 37.35 7.08 -64.15
N ALA A 99 38.29 6.73 -63.24
CA ALA A 99 39.57 5.98 -63.20
C ALA A 99 39.92 5.45 -61.75
N THR A 100 41.19 5.15 -61.45
CA THR A 100 41.73 4.53 -60.17
C THR A 100 43.24 4.90 -59.97
N PRO A 101 44.11 4.32 -59.08
CA PRO A 101 44.07 3.15 -58.14
C PRO A 101 44.02 3.59 -56.64
N ALA A 102 44.59 3.02 -55.56
CA ALA A 102 45.54 1.92 -55.20
C ALA A 102 45.43 1.63 -53.65
N ALA A 103 46.03 0.63 -52.98
CA ALA A 103 46.63 -0.70 -53.28
C ALA A 103 46.93 -1.48 -51.96
N GLU A 104 47.43 -2.72 -52.05
CA GLU A 104 47.92 -3.64 -50.96
C GLU A 104 49.17 -4.42 -51.51
N PRO A 105 50.00 -5.25 -50.79
CA PRO A 105 49.62 -6.25 -49.75
C PRO A 105 50.70 -6.64 -48.66
N THR A 106 50.46 -7.76 -47.94
CA THR A 106 51.41 -8.81 -47.42
C THR A 106 51.68 -8.95 -45.89
N LYS A 107 51.92 -10.20 -45.45
CA LYS A 107 52.24 -10.70 -44.07
C LYS A 107 53.76 -10.71 -43.76
N VAL A 108 54.16 -10.95 -42.49
CA VAL A 108 55.18 -11.97 -42.08
C VAL A 108 55.22 -12.22 -40.54
N GLU A 109 55.39 -13.50 -40.17
CA GLU A 109 55.98 -14.23 -38.98
C GLU A 109 55.87 -13.80 -37.48
N GLU A 110 55.91 -14.85 -36.64
CA GLU A 110 56.26 -14.97 -35.18
C GLU A 110 57.73 -15.50 -35.08
N PRO A 111 58.48 -15.58 -33.93
CA PRO A 111 58.01 -15.90 -32.55
C PRO A 111 58.86 -15.26 -31.38
N GLU A 112 58.85 -15.94 -30.21
CA GLU A 112 59.89 -16.02 -29.14
C GLU A 112 59.89 -15.06 -27.92
N ALA A 113 60.72 -15.36 -26.90
CA ALA A 113 60.46 -15.04 -25.48
C ALA A 113 61.71 -14.77 -24.58
N LEU A 114 61.46 -14.28 -23.35
CA LEU A 114 62.22 -14.32 -22.07
C LEU A 114 63.76 -14.57 -22.08
N PRO A 115 64.58 -13.76 -21.36
CA PRO A 115 64.70 -13.82 -19.89
C PRO A 115 64.82 -12.42 -19.20
N ALA A 116 64.54 -12.18 -17.91
CA ALA A 116 64.81 -12.85 -16.62
C ALA A 116 66.22 -12.62 -16.02
N LYS A 117 66.22 -12.22 -14.74
CA LYS A 117 67.30 -12.09 -13.70
C LYS A 117 67.34 -10.69 -13.06
N GLU A 118 67.61 -10.50 -11.76
CA GLU A 118 67.56 -11.41 -10.58
C GLU A 118 67.58 -10.56 -9.28
N LEU A 119 67.74 -11.20 -8.10
CA LEU A 119 67.93 -10.61 -6.76
C LEU A 119 66.65 -9.96 -6.15
N VAL A 120 66.43 -9.87 -4.82
CA VAL A 120 67.19 -10.34 -3.64
C VAL A 120 66.22 -10.88 -2.55
N GLN A 121 66.73 -11.36 -1.41
CA GLN A 121 65.97 -11.94 -0.28
C GLN A 121 65.69 -10.90 0.85
N HIS A 122 65.02 -11.13 1.99
CA HIS A 122 64.63 -12.34 2.75
C HIS A 122 63.30 -12.13 3.56
N ALA A 123 62.74 -13.24 4.07
CA ALA A 123 61.62 -13.32 5.04
C ALA A 123 62.18 -13.50 6.49
N PRO A 124 61.40 -13.66 7.61
CA PRO A 124 59.97 -14.02 7.72
C PRO A 124 59.14 -13.35 8.87
N GLU A 125 57.97 -13.95 9.10
CA GLU A 125 56.90 -13.73 10.09
C GLU A 125 57.29 -13.85 11.59
N PRO A 126 56.58 -13.13 12.50
CA PRO A 126 56.49 -13.47 13.93
C PRO A 126 55.07 -13.86 14.40
N ALA A 127 54.99 -14.82 15.33
CA ALA A 127 53.75 -15.38 15.91
C ALA A 127 53.24 -14.60 17.16
N PRO A 128 52.05 -14.92 17.74
CA PRO A 128 51.38 -14.04 18.71
C PRO A 128 51.92 -14.15 20.15
N TYR A 129 51.78 -13.07 20.92
CA TYR A 129 52.33 -12.94 22.28
C TYR A 129 51.25 -12.89 23.37
N LYS A 130 51.47 -13.59 24.49
CA LYS A 130 50.70 -13.51 25.75
C LYS A 130 51.47 -12.72 26.81
N PRO A 131 50.82 -11.88 27.62
CA PRO A 131 51.31 -11.53 28.96
C PRO A 131 50.98 -12.63 29.99
N THR A 132 51.76 -12.71 31.07
CA THR A 132 51.58 -13.67 32.19
C THR A 132 51.41 -12.95 33.54
N ASN A 133 51.08 -13.73 34.58
CA ASN A 133 50.54 -13.25 35.86
C ASN A 133 51.54 -12.56 36.82
N GLY A 134 51.00 -11.67 37.66
CA GLY A 134 51.45 -11.42 39.03
C GLY A 134 50.82 -10.15 39.65
N SER A 135 50.59 -10.01 40.95
CA SER A 135 50.44 -11.00 42.05
C SER A 135 50.13 -10.25 43.37
N ALA A 136 49.04 -10.58 44.10
CA ALA A 136 48.94 -10.53 45.59
C ALA A 136 47.49 -10.70 46.13
N HIS A 137 47.42 -11.34 47.30
CA HIS A 137 46.39 -11.50 48.35
C HIS A 137 45.35 -10.36 48.54
N VAL A 138 44.18 -10.55 49.17
CA VAL A 138 43.87 -11.21 50.46
C VAL A 138 42.50 -11.93 50.49
N HIS A 139 42.38 -12.88 51.43
CA HIS A 139 41.25 -13.74 51.83
C HIS A 139 39.84 -13.08 51.97
N GLU A 140 38.79 -13.85 51.67
CA GLU A 140 37.96 -14.52 52.70
C GLU A 140 37.33 -15.83 52.17
N ALA A 141 36.72 -16.67 53.03
CA ALA A 141 36.47 -18.10 52.73
C ALA A 141 35.23 -18.72 53.42
N ASN A 142 35.00 -20.02 53.15
CA ASN A 142 33.84 -20.89 53.48
C ASN A 142 32.69 -20.80 52.46
N GLY A 143 32.05 -21.89 51.99
CA GLY A 143 32.20 -23.35 52.16
C GLY A 143 31.04 -24.02 51.37
N SER A 144 30.97 -25.32 51.05
CA SER A 144 31.77 -26.52 51.34
C SER A 144 31.70 -27.45 50.10
N ALA A 145 32.51 -28.52 50.04
CA ALA A 145 32.57 -29.42 48.89
C ALA A 145 31.99 -30.82 49.17
N THR A 146 31.33 -31.40 48.17
CA THR A 146 31.17 -32.87 48.04
C THR A 146 31.09 -33.26 46.56
N HIS A 147 31.89 -34.25 46.16
CA HIS A 147 31.79 -34.89 44.84
C HIS A 147 30.87 -36.12 44.90
N THR A 148 30.10 -36.33 43.84
CA THR A 148 29.65 -37.66 43.39
C THR A 148 29.47 -37.64 41.87
N ALA A 149 29.53 -38.79 41.21
CA ALA A 149 29.57 -38.90 39.76
C ALA A 149 28.61 -39.97 39.21
N ALA A 150 28.47 -39.98 37.88
CA ALA A 150 27.74 -40.92 37.02
C ALA A 150 26.22 -40.70 36.81
N ALA A 151 25.74 -41.32 35.71
CA ALA A 151 24.39 -41.34 35.12
C ALA A 151 23.94 -40.12 34.29
N GLU A 152 23.86 -40.33 32.97
CA GLU A 152 23.01 -39.58 32.02
C GLU A 152 21.54 -40.04 32.13
N PRO A 153 20.58 -39.26 31.60
CA PRO A 153 19.50 -39.89 30.83
C PRO A 153 19.13 -39.19 29.51
N GLU A 154 18.48 -39.95 28.62
CA GLU A 154 18.22 -39.67 27.20
C GLU A 154 17.18 -38.59 26.86
N ILE A 155 17.11 -38.29 25.56
CA ILE A 155 16.16 -37.39 24.89
C ILE A 155 14.85 -38.12 24.55
N ALA A 156 13.69 -37.49 24.79
CA ALA A 156 12.37 -38.06 24.47
C ALA A 156 11.80 -37.55 23.12
N PRO A 157 11.33 -38.43 22.20
CA PRO A 157 10.74 -38.04 20.91
C PRO A 157 9.20 -37.96 20.90
N PHE A 158 8.63 -37.33 19.86
CA PHE A 158 7.19 -37.21 19.61
C PHE A 158 6.56 -38.49 19.02
N PRO A 159 5.26 -38.79 19.29
CA PRO A 159 4.54 -39.94 18.74
C PRO A 159 3.89 -39.69 17.37
N LEU A 160 3.69 -40.78 16.61
CA LEU A 160 2.94 -40.84 15.34
C LEU A 160 1.90 -41.99 15.37
N PRO A 161 0.85 -41.98 14.52
CA PRO A 161 -0.27 -42.92 14.59
C PRO A 161 0.01 -44.32 13.98
N PRO A 162 -0.76 -45.36 14.36
CA PRO A 162 -0.52 -46.75 13.97
C PRO A 162 -1.07 -47.16 12.58
N PRO A 163 -0.56 -48.26 11.98
CA PRO A 163 -0.91 -48.71 10.62
C PRO A 163 -2.11 -49.69 10.56
N TYR A 164 -2.63 -49.87 9.34
CA TYR A 164 -3.69 -50.83 8.97
C TYR A 164 -3.12 -52.09 8.31
N GLN A 165 -3.57 -53.30 8.69
CA GLN A 165 -3.39 -54.55 7.92
C GLN A 165 -4.62 -55.48 8.04
N VAL A 166 -4.63 -56.56 7.24
CA VAL A 166 -5.84 -57.28 6.75
C VAL A 166 -5.76 -58.79 7.05
N PRO A 167 -6.88 -59.46 7.38
CA PRO A 167 -7.08 -60.90 7.19
C PRO A 167 -7.87 -61.22 5.89
N SER A 168 -7.67 -62.41 5.33
CA SER A 168 -8.19 -62.83 4.01
C SER A 168 -8.78 -64.25 4.05
N GLN A 169 -9.20 -64.78 2.89
CA GLN A 169 -9.74 -66.12 2.58
C GLN A 169 -11.27 -66.28 2.79
N ALA A 170 -12.03 -67.01 1.95
CA ALA A 170 -11.65 -67.84 0.79
C ALA A 170 -12.68 -67.80 -0.38
N ASP A 171 -12.15 -68.09 -1.58
CA ASP A 171 -12.82 -68.55 -2.82
C ASP A 171 -13.38 -70.00 -2.66
N PRO A 172 -14.13 -70.64 -3.62
CA PRO A 172 -13.96 -70.50 -5.09
C PRO A 172 -15.21 -70.65 -6.02
N GLN A 173 -14.91 -70.56 -7.33
CA GLN A 173 -15.64 -70.99 -8.55
C GLN A 173 -16.43 -69.90 -9.30
N SER A 174 -16.40 -69.80 -10.65
CA SER A 174 -15.37 -70.05 -11.70
C SER A 174 -16.00 -69.73 -13.08
N ALA A 175 -15.16 -69.45 -14.10
CA ALA A 175 -15.48 -69.30 -15.54
C ALA A 175 -15.86 -67.91 -16.09
N THR A 176 -15.06 -67.50 -17.08
CA THR A 176 -15.12 -66.37 -18.04
C THR A 176 -15.77 -66.82 -19.38
N PRO A 177 -15.81 -66.05 -20.52
CA PRO A 177 -15.44 -64.64 -20.81
C PRO A 177 -16.45 -63.81 -21.68
N ALA A 178 -16.12 -62.52 -21.92
CA ALA A 178 -16.45 -61.70 -23.12
C ALA A 178 -17.95 -61.30 -23.36
N THR A 179 -18.35 -60.38 -24.28
CA THR A 179 -17.65 -59.68 -25.39
C THR A 179 -18.28 -58.28 -25.69
N SER A 180 -17.54 -57.44 -26.44
CA SER A 180 -17.88 -56.25 -27.28
C SER A 180 -19.22 -55.47 -27.25
N GLU A 181 -19.05 -54.13 -27.30
CA GLU A 181 -19.66 -53.14 -28.22
C GLU A 181 -21.15 -52.69 -28.24
N LYS A 182 -21.29 -51.36 -28.11
CA LYS A 182 -22.00 -50.38 -29.00
C LYS A 182 -23.51 -50.45 -29.32
N GLN A 183 -24.07 -49.23 -29.23
CA GLN A 183 -24.95 -48.52 -30.20
C GLN A 183 -26.50 -48.59 -30.15
N SER A 184 -27.05 -47.39 -30.44
CA SER A 184 -28.35 -47.07 -31.07
C SER A 184 -29.70 -47.29 -30.37
N LEU A 185 -30.39 -46.16 -30.15
CA LEU A 185 -31.85 -45.97 -30.18
C LEU A 185 -32.46 -46.49 -31.52
N PRO A 186 -33.75 -46.93 -31.58
CA PRO A 186 -34.82 -45.95 -31.89
C PRO A 186 -36.26 -46.21 -31.34
N SER A 187 -36.87 -45.10 -30.88
CA SER A 187 -38.28 -44.67 -30.92
C SER A 187 -39.43 -45.58 -31.44
N ARG A 188 -40.46 -45.77 -30.59
CA ARG A 188 -41.93 -45.62 -30.82
C ARG A 188 -42.61 -45.65 -29.41
N ARG A 189 -43.58 -44.81 -29.01
CA ARG A 189 -44.90 -44.41 -29.57
C ARG A 189 -45.91 -45.57 -29.55
N ASN A 190 -47.08 -45.56 -28.87
CA ASN A 190 -47.78 -44.64 -27.94
C ASN A 190 -48.85 -45.51 -27.17
N ASP A 191 -49.77 -45.07 -26.28
CA ASP A 191 -50.23 -43.80 -25.64
C ASP A 191 -50.95 -44.18 -24.31
N ILE A 192 -51.42 -43.22 -23.49
CA ILE A 192 -52.73 -43.20 -22.74
C ILE A 192 -52.84 -41.98 -21.80
N GLU A 193 -54.05 -41.43 -21.67
CA GLU A 193 -54.39 -40.23 -20.89
C GLU A 193 -54.39 -40.41 -19.35
N ASN A 194 -54.35 -39.29 -18.62
CA ASN A 194 -54.66 -39.22 -17.18
C ASN A 194 -55.52 -37.97 -16.86
N PRO A 195 -56.46 -38.01 -15.89
CA PRO A 195 -57.39 -36.90 -15.64
C PRO A 195 -56.76 -35.65 -14.97
N PRO A 196 -57.34 -34.44 -15.14
CA PRO A 196 -56.65 -33.18 -14.86
C PRO A 196 -57.02 -32.49 -13.51
N GLU A 197 -56.95 -33.16 -12.36
CA GLU A 197 -57.50 -32.59 -11.11
C GLU A 197 -56.62 -32.66 -9.84
N GLN A 198 -55.35 -32.23 -9.93
CA GLN A 198 -54.56 -31.88 -8.74
C GLN A 198 -53.40 -30.91 -9.04
N LYS A 199 -53.71 -29.65 -9.43
CA LYS A 199 -52.68 -28.65 -9.76
C LYS A 199 -52.96 -27.21 -9.31
N GLN A 200 -53.60 -27.04 -8.15
CA GLN A 200 -53.94 -25.70 -7.59
C GLN A 200 -53.32 -25.35 -6.23
N GLN A 201 -52.55 -26.24 -5.59
CA GLN A 201 -51.80 -25.95 -4.34
C GLN A 201 -50.27 -26.05 -4.49
N ALA A 202 -49.75 -25.63 -5.65
CA ALA A 202 -48.31 -25.43 -5.87
C ALA A 202 -48.03 -24.12 -6.64
N ARG A 203 -48.82 -23.07 -6.37
CA ARG A 203 -48.63 -21.74 -6.97
C ARG A 203 -47.42 -21.08 -6.32
N GLN A 204 -46.22 -21.39 -6.83
CA GLN A 204 -44.96 -20.82 -6.37
C GLN A 204 -45.05 -19.29 -6.31
N GLN A 205 -45.15 -18.75 -5.09
CA GLN A 205 -45.01 -17.33 -4.84
C GLN A 205 -43.55 -16.98 -5.13
N ARG A 206 -43.28 -16.46 -6.33
CA ARG A 206 -42.05 -15.69 -6.56
C ARG A 206 -42.11 -14.50 -5.59
N PRO A 207 -41.13 -14.32 -4.68
CA PRO A 207 -41.14 -13.17 -3.78
C PRO A 207 -41.20 -11.88 -4.61
N SER A 208 -41.92 -10.87 -4.09
CA SER A 208 -42.06 -9.61 -4.82
C SER A 208 -40.69 -8.96 -5.06
N PRO A 209 -40.51 -8.12 -6.09
CA PRO A 209 -39.25 -7.42 -6.33
C PRO A 209 -38.75 -6.70 -5.08
N GLU A 210 -39.65 -6.01 -4.37
CA GLU A 210 -39.40 -5.33 -3.09
C GLU A 210 -38.98 -6.29 -1.96
N GLN A 211 -39.54 -7.51 -1.89
CA GLN A 211 -39.13 -8.51 -0.90
C GLN A 211 -37.72 -9.03 -1.19
N VAL A 212 -37.39 -9.26 -2.47
CA VAL A 212 -36.03 -9.65 -2.90
C VAL A 212 -35.03 -8.52 -2.63
N GLU A 213 -35.45 -7.27 -2.84
CA GLU A 213 -34.65 -6.07 -2.62
C GLU A 213 -34.41 -5.81 -1.12
N LYS A 214 -35.46 -5.83 -0.29
CA LYS A 214 -35.34 -5.73 1.17
C LYS A 214 -34.52 -6.89 1.76
N ALA A 215 -34.63 -8.11 1.22
CA ALA A 215 -33.78 -9.24 1.60
C ALA A 215 -32.30 -9.02 1.21
N LYS A 216 -32.02 -8.52 0.00
CA LYS A 216 -30.66 -8.15 -0.44
C LYS A 216 -30.07 -7.01 0.42
N LYS A 217 -30.85 -5.96 0.70
CA LYS A 217 -30.47 -4.83 1.56
C LYS A 217 -30.13 -5.31 2.97
N LYS A 218 -30.99 -6.14 3.59
CA LYS A 218 -30.74 -6.74 4.91
C LYS A 218 -29.51 -7.65 4.92
N SER A 219 -29.33 -8.48 3.89
CA SER A 219 -28.14 -9.33 3.72
C SER A 219 -26.85 -8.51 3.57
N GLY A 220 -26.87 -7.46 2.75
CA GLY A 220 -25.75 -6.53 2.59
C GLY A 220 -25.40 -5.77 3.87
N PHE A 221 -26.41 -5.33 4.64
CA PHE A 221 -26.21 -4.73 5.96
C PHE A 221 -25.55 -5.72 6.94
N VAL A 222 -26.11 -6.93 7.09
CA VAL A 222 -25.52 -7.98 7.96
C VAL A 222 -24.09 -8.32 7.55
N THR A 223 -23.82 -8.40 6.24
CA THR A 223 -22.47 -8.64 5.71
C THR A 223 -21.51 -7.52 6.10
N ARG A 224 -21.91 -6.25 5.93
CA ARG A 224 -21.12 -5.08 6.34
C ARG A 224 -20.87 -5.04 7.85
N THR A 225 -21.88 -5.28 8.67
CA THR A 225 -21.74 -5.29 10.13
C THR A 225 -20.78 -6.41 10.58
N LEU A 226 -20.94 -7.62 10.05
CA LEU A 226 -20.06 -8.76 10.36
C LEU A 226 -18.60 -8.49 9.95
N TRP A 227 -18.36 -8.06 8.70
CA TRP A 227 -17.00 -7.74 8.24
C TRP A 227 -16.38 -6.55 8.99
N THR A 228 -17.18 -5.59 9.47
CA THR A 228 -16.69 -4.50 10.33
C THR A 228 -16.17 -5.04 11.66
N PHE A 229 -16.92 -5.93 12.34
CA PHE A 229 -16.44 -6.56 13.57
C PHE A 229 -15.22 -7.47 13.35
N ILE A 230 -15.16 -8.21 12.23
CA ILE A 230 -13.98 -9.02 11.87
C ILE A 230 -12.74 -8.14 11.67
N MET A 231 -12.88 -7.00 10.96
CA MET A 231 -11.76 -6.07 10.75
C MET A 231 -11.30 -5.40 12.04
N ILE A 232 -12.22 -4.95 12.89
CA ILE A 232 -11.89 -4.32 14.18
C ILE A 232 -11.22 -5.35 15.11
N GLY A 233 -11.78 -6.54 15.23
CA GLY A 233 -11.20 -7.63 16.03
C GLY A 233 -9.81 -8.02 15.53
N GLY A 234 -9.65 -8.25 14.23
CA GLY A 234 -8.35 -8.57 13.63
C GLY A 234 -7.31 -7.46 13.79
N PHE A 235 -7.69 -6.19 13.63
CA PHE A 235 -6.81 -5.05 13.89
C PHE A 235 -6.35 -5.01 15.35
N ILE A 236 -7.27 -5.17 16.32
CA ILE A 236 -6.94 -5.19 17.75
C ILE A 236 -6.04 -6.39 18.08
N THR A 237 -6.30 -7.56 17.51
CA THR A 237 -5.42 -8.73 17.66
C THR A 237 -4.00 -8.43 17.18
N LEU A 238 -3.83 -7.85 15.98
CA LEU A 238 -2.52 -7.49 15.44
C LEU A 238 -1.83 -6.40 16.28
N LEU A 239 -2.59 -5.42 16.80
CA LEU A 239 -2.07 -4.36 17.67
C LEU A 239 -1.54 -4.90 19.01
N LEU A 240 -2.15 -5.95 19.55
CA LEU A 240 -1.71 -6.63 20.77
C LEU A 240 -0.61 -7.67 20.51
N MET A 241 -0.52 -8.24 19.30
CA MET A 241 0.53 -9.19 18.92
C MET A 241 1.91 -8.55 18.71
N GLY A 242 1.99 -7.25 18.46
CA GLY A 242 3.26 -6.51 18.46
C GLY A 242 3.52 -5.64 17.23
N HIS A 243 4.54 -4.78 17.35
CA HIS A 243 5.04 -3.87 16.32
C HIS A 243 5.18 -4.54 14.94
N VAL A 244 5.75 -5.75 14.89
CA VAL A 244 5.97 -6.51 13.65
C VAL A 244 4.68 -6.83 12.91
N TYR A 245 3.63 -7.21 13.63
CA TYR A 245 2.32 -7.54 13.05
C TYR A 245 1.64 -6.31 12.47
N MET A 246 1.84 -5.14 13.08
CA MET A 246 1.37 -3.86 12.55
C MET A 246 2.17 -3.41 11.31
N ILE A 247 3.48 -3.64 11.27
CA ILE A 247 4.30 -3.40 10.07
C ILE A 247 3.84 -4.33 8.93
N MET A 248 3.64 -5.63 9.21
CA MET A 248 3.12 -6.59 8.22
C MET A 248 1.71 -6.23 7.73
N LEU A 249 0.85 -5.70 8.60
CA LEU A 249 -0.45 -5.15 8.21
C LEU A 249 -0.29 -3.97 7.25
N VAL A 250 0.55 -2.99 7.56
CA VAL A 250 0.81 -1.83 6.69
C VAL A 250 1.37 -2.28 5.32
N MET A 251 2.29 -3.25 5.30
CA MET A 251 2.83 -3.84 4.07
C MET A 251 1.77 -4.57 3.24
N LEU A 252 0.81 -5.25 3.88
CA LEU A 252 -0.35 -5.85 3.22
C LEU A 252 -1.29 -4.77 2.65
N CYS A 253 -1.65 -3.76 3.45
CA CYS A 253 -2.46 -2.62 3.01
C CYS A 253 -1.84 -1.93 1.79
N GLN A 254 -0.56 -1.56 1.88
CA GLN A 254 0.25 -1.00 0.80
C GLN A 254 0.16 -1.84 -0.49
N THR A 255 0.32 -3.16 -0.37
CA THR A 255 0.29 -4.10 -1.51
C THR A 255 -1.11 -4.19 -2.15
N LEU A 256 -2.17 -4.15 -1.34
CA LEU A 256 -3.56 -4.17 -1.83
C LEU A 256 -3.92 -2.86 -2.55
N VAL A 257 -3.57 -1.70 -1.99
CA VAL A 257 -3.79 -0.38 -2.63
C VAL A 257 -2.97 -0.27 -3.92
N TYR A 258 -1.69 -0.65 -3.91
CA TYR A 258 -0.84 -0.66 -5.11
C TYR A 258 -1.45 -1.52 -6.23
N ARG A 259 -1.97 -2.71 -5.88
CA ARG A 259 -2.66 -3.61 -6.81
C ARG A 259 -3.92 -2.99 -7.41
N GLU A 260 -4.75 -2.32 -6.61
CA GLU A 260 -5.96 -1.64 -7.08
C GLU A 260 -5.63 -0.49 -8.04
N VAL A 261 -4.79 0.45 -7.60
CA VAL A 261 -4.41 1.63 -8.38
C VAL A 261 -3.76 1.25 -9.71
N THR A 262 -2.81 0.30 -9.71
CA THR A 262 -2.19 -0.16 -10.96
C THR A 262 -3.12 -1.00 -11.85
N ALA A 263 -4.11 -1.71 -11.29
CA ALA A 263 -5.11 -2.42 -12.07
C ALA A 263 -6.02 -1.47 -12.86
N LEU A 264 -6.46 -0.35 -12.27
CA LEU A 264 -7.33 0.62 -12.95
C LEU A 264 -6.70 1.18 -14.25
N PHE A 265 -5.42 1.57 -14.20
CA PHE A 265 -4.70 2.04 -15.38
C PHE A 265 -4.47 0.93 -16.43
N SER A 266 -4.38 -0.34 -16.00
CA SER A 266 -4.36 -1.49 -16.90
C SER A 266 -5.73 -1.81 -17.50
N LEU A 267 -6.84 -1.44 -16.85
CA LEU A 267 -8.21 -1.74 -17.27
C LEU A 267 -8.74 -0.70 -18.26
N LYS A 268 -8.69 0.60 -17.94
CA LYS A 268 -9.22 1.68 -18.80
C LYS A 268 -8.57 1.74 -20.19
N ARG A 269 -7.39 1.14 -20.36
CA ARG A 269 -6.72 0.96 -21.67
C ARG A 269 -7.43 -0.05 -22.59
N LYS A 270 -8.20 -0.98 -22.05
CA LYS A 270 -8.88 -2.05 -22.80
C LYS A 270 -10.02 -1.51 -23.66
N ASP A 271 -10.77 -0.55 -23.13
CA ASP A 271 -12.04 -0.09 -23.71
C ASP A 271 -11.85 0.97 -24.81
N VAL A 272 -10.66 1.60 -24.88
CA VAL A 272 -10.24 2.53 -25.93
C VAL A 272 -9.60 1.79 -27.12
N GLY A 273 -9.71 0.46 -27.17
CA GLY A 273 -8.90 -0.41 -28.04
C GLY A 273 -9.60 -1.64 -28.61
N GLU A 274 -10.93 -1.62 -28.79
CA GLU A 274 -11.65 -2.69 -29.50
C GLU A 274 -11.23 -2.73 -30.99
N GLY A 275 -10.29 -3.63 -31.31
CA GLY A 275 -9.84 -3.88 -32.69
C GLY A 275 -8.73 -4.93 -32.77
N ASN A 276 -7.62 -4.74 -32.04
CA ASN A 276 -6.43 -5.62 -32.10
C ASN A 276 -6.01 -6.17 -30.71
N ALA A 277 -6.96 -6.77 -29.99
CA ALA A 277 -6.79 -7.24 -28.62
C ALA A 277 -6.04 -8.60 -28.51
N ARG A 278 -4.79 -8.70 -29.00
CA ARG A 278 -3.94 -9.88 -28.80
C ARG A 278 -2.46 -9.58 -28.50
N GLY A 279 -2.20 -8.48 -27.79
CA GLY A 279 -0.88 -8.03 -27.34
C GLY A 279 -0.79 -7.73 -25.85
N ARG A 280 -1.26 -8.63 -24.97
CA ARG A 280 -1.08 -8.49 -23.51
C ARG A 280 0.38 -8.76 -23.16
N ASP A 281 1.21 -7.73 -23.21
CA ASP A 281 2.64 -7.83 -22.90
C ASP A 281 2.86 -8.29 -21.44
N PRO A 282 3.35 -9.52 -21.20
CA PRO A 282 3.53 -10.04 -19.83
C PRO A 282 4.62 -9.28 -19.09
N TRP A 283 5.67 -8.86 -19.81
CA TRP A 283 6.80 -8.08 -19.29
C TRP A 283 6.32 -6.82 -18.59
N SER A 284 5.35 -6.14 -19.19
CA SER A 284 4.73 -4.92 -18.64
C SER A 284 3.96 -5.13 -17.34
N LYS A 285 3.69 -6.37 -16.91
CA LYS A 285 3.15 -6.67 -15.57
C LYS A 285 4.24 -7.09 -14.59
N THR A 286 5.17 -7.94 -15.03
CA THR A 286 6.34 -8.35 -14.24
C THR A 286 7.15 -7.13 -13.80
N LEU A 287 7.37 -6.19 -14.70
CA LEU A 287 8.15 -4.97 -14.47
C LEU A 287 7.49 -4.01 -13.46
N ASN A 288 6.16 -3.94 -13.41
CA ASN A 288 5.46 -3.15 -12.38
C ASN A 288 5.69 -3.73 -10.98
N TRP A 289 5.63 -5.06 -10.84
CA TRP A 289 5.92 -5.72 -9.56
C TRP A 289 7.42 -5.72 -9.23
N TYR A 290 8.30 -5.70 -10.24
CA TYR A 290 9.73 -5.51 -10.05
C TYR A 290 10.05 -4.16 -9.41
N PHE A 291 9.55 -3.05 -9.98
CA PHE A 291 9.75 -1.72 -9.38
C PHE A 291 9.14 -1.63 -7.97
N PHE A 292 7.97 -2.24 -7.74
CA PHE A 292 7.40 -2.34 -6.39
C PHE A 292 8.34 -3.05 -5.40
N ALA A 293 8.87 -4.23 -5.77
CA ALA A 293 9.81 -4.97 -4.93
C ALA A 293 11.11 -4.19 -4.68
N VAL A 294 11.67 -3.53 -5.70
CA VAL A 294 12.91 -2.74 -5.57
C VAL A 294 12.71 -1.50 -4.70
N THR A 295 11.61 -0.75 -4.86
CA THR A 295 11.32 0.41 -3.99
C THR A 295 11.05 -0.01 -2.54
N ASN A 296 10.42 -1.17 -2.32
CA ASN A 296 10.28 -1.74 -0.97
C ASN A 296 11.64 -2.15 -0.39
N TYR A 297 12.49 -2.85 -1.16
CA TYR A 297 13.84 -3.23 -0.72
C TYR A 297 14.70 -2.02 -0.37
N PHE A 298 14.62 -0.94 -1.14
CA PHE A 298 15.31 0.31 -0.86
C PHE A 298 14.82 0.95 0.45
N LEU A 299 13.52 1.20 0.60
CA LEU A 299 12.98 1.96 1.73
C LEU A 299 12.97 1.17 3.05
N TYR A 300 12.55 -0.10 3.03
CA TYR A 300 12.46 -0.91 4.25
C TYR A 300 13.75 -1.67 4.56
N GLY A 301 14.66 -1.81 3.60
CA GLY A 301 15.92 -2.52 3.79
C GLY A 301 16.83 -1.87 4.83
N GLU A 302 16.93 -0.53 4.86
CA GLU A 302 17.71 0.17 5.90
C GLU A 302 17.15 -0.10 7.31
N SER A 303 15.82 0.02 7.48
CA SER A 303 15.14 -0.31 8.74
C SER A 303 15.38 -1.76 9.14
N ILE A 304 15.24 -2.71 8.21
CA ILE A 304 15.49 -4.14 8.45
C ILE A 304 16.95 -4.38 8.87
N ILE A 305 17.93 -3.80 8.18
CA ILE A 305 19.35 -3.95 8.53
C ILE A 305 19.65 -3.38 9.92
N TYR A 306 19.03 -2.26 10.30
CA TYR A 306 19.18 -1.66 11.62
C TYR A 306 18.66 -2.57 12.75
N TYR A 307 17.40 -3.03 12.66
CA TYR A 307 16.79 -3.86 13.72
C TYR A 307 17.29 -5.31 13.73
N PHE A 308 17.51 -5.92 12.55
CA PHE A 308 18.00 -7.30 12.44
C PHE A 308 19.53 -7.41 12.41
N LYS A 309 20.29 -6.35 12.76
CA LYS A 309 21.77 -6.31 12.65
C LYS A 309 22.47 -7.58 13.16
N HIS A 310 22.04 -8.13 14.30
CA HIS A 310 22.63 -9.34 14.89
C HIS A 310 22.41 -10.61 14.05
N VAL A 311 21.28 -10.72 13.35
CA VAL A 311 20.98 -11.83 12.43
C VAL A 311 21.65 -11.61 11.07
N VAL A 312 21.62 -10.38 10.57
CA VAL A 312 22.13 -10.02 9.24
C VAL A 312 23.66 -10.13 9.17
N PHE A 313 24.37 -9.66 10.20
CA PHE A 313 25.84 -9.72 10.25
C PHE A 313 26.40 -11.07 10.77
N SER A 314 25.57 -11.96 11.34
CA SER A 314 26.03 -13.31 11.71
C SER A 314 26.17 -14.24 10.50
N ASN A 315 25.46 -13.96 9.40
CA ASN A 315 25.59 -14.71 8.16
C ASN A 315 26.50 -13.97 7.16
N ALA A 316 27.69 -14.50 6.92
CA ALA A 316 28.68 -13.95 5.99
C ALA A 316 28.15 -13.76 4.54
N GLN A 317 27.11 -14.49 4.13
CA GLN A 317 26.46 -14.31 2.82
C GLN A 317 25.53 -13.08 2.77
N LEU A 318 24.98 -12.65 3.91
CA LEU A 318 24.05 -11.51 4.00
C LEU A 318 24.78 -10.19 4.26
N THR A 319 25.88 -10.22 5.03
CA THR A 319 26.77 -9.08 5.28
C THR A 319 27.06 -8.20 4.05
N PRO A 320 27.48 -8.70 2.88
CA PRO A 320 27.78 -7.85 1.71
C PRO A 320 26.54 -7.15 1.13
N PHE A 321 25.35 -7.75 1.21
CA PHE A 321 24.10 -7.11 0.79
C PHE A 321 23.66 -6.02 1.78
N ALA A 322 23.97 -6.18 3.05
CA ALA A 322 23.64 -5.22 4.10
C ALA A 322 24.57 -4.00 4.07
N THR A 323 25.90 -4.20 4.01
CA THR A 323 26.87 -3.09 3.96
C THR A 323 26.75 -2.27 2.68
N ASN A 324 26.44 -2.91 1.55
CA ASN A 324 26.30 -2.24 0.25
C ASN A 324 24.83 -1.97 -0.15
N HIS A 325 23.88 -2.07 0.79
CA HIS A 325 22.43 -2.02 0.51
C HIS A 325 21.99 -0.87 -0.41
N ARG A 326 22.50 0.34 -0.20
CA ARG A 326 22.22 1.53 -1.03
C ARG A 326 22.66 1.33 -2.48
N PHE A 327 23.86 0.80 -2.69
CA PHE A 327 24.42 0.55 -4.01
C PHE A 327 23.72 -0.62 -4.72
N VAL A 328 23.40 -1.69 -4.00
CA VAL A 328 22.59 -2.81 -4.50
C VAL A 328 21.21 -2.33 -4.93
N SER A 329 20.54 -1.52 -4.10
CA SER A 329 19.23 -0.92 -4.42
C SER A 329 19.27 -0.06 -5.69
N PHE A 330 20.28 0.79 -5.83
CA PHE A 330 20.49 1.61 -7.03
C PHE A 330 20.75 0.75 -8.27
N THR A 331 21.57 -0.29 -8.14
CA THR A 331 21.87 -1.25 -9.23
C THR A 331 20.61 -1.99 -9.68
N LEU A 332 19.78 -2.45 -8.75
CA LEU A 332 18.49 -3.07 -9.05
C LEU A 332 17.54 -2.10 -9.77
N TYR A 333 17.47 -0.84 -9.33
CA TYR A 333 16.68 0.17 -10.03
C TYR A 333 17.17 0.39 -11.48
N LEU A 334 18.49 0.47 -11.70
CA LEU A 334 19.08 0.57 -13.05
C LEU A 334 18.79 -0.65 -13.92
N ILE A 335 18.84 -1.87 -13.36
CA ILE A 335 18.45 -3.10 -14.08
C ILE A 335 16.98 -3.04 -14.51
N GLY A 336 16.08 -2.59 -13.64
CA GLY A 336 14.67 -2.33 -13.97
C GLY A 336 14.49 -1.26 -15.05
N PHE A 337 15.26 -0.17 -14.98
CA PHE A 337 15.21 0.92 -15.97
C PHE A 337 15.71 0.47 -17.35
N VAL A 338 16.84 -0.25 -17.42
CA VAL A 338 17.34 -0.83 -18.68
C VAL A 338 16.36 -1.87 -19.21
N GLY A 339 15.78 -2.72 -18.34
CA GLY A 339 14.72 -3.67 -18.69
C GLY A 339 13.41 -3.01 -19.16
N PHE A 340 13.12 -1.77 -18.75
CA PHE A 340 12.06 -0.96 -19.33
C PHE A 340 12.43 -0.49 -20.74
N VAL A 341 13.61 0.13 -20.91
CA VAL A 341 14.07 0.67 -22.20
C VAL A 341 14.17 -0.42 -23.28
N LEU A 342 14.72 -1.59 -22.94
CA LEU A 342 14.79 -2.75 -23.85
C LEU A 342 13.41 -3.34 -24.21
N SER A 343 12.36 -3.03 -23.43
CA SER A 343 10.99 -3.48 -23.74
C SER A 343 10.23 -2.55 -24.69
N LEU A 344 10.77 -1.36 -25.02
CA LEU A 344 10.07 -0.33 -25.78
C LEU A 344 9.75 -0.79 -27.20
N LYS A 345 8.47 -0.72 -27.57
CA LYS A 345 7.95 -1.14 -28.88
C LYS A 345 7.41 0.07 -29.61
N ARG A 346 7.86 0.30 -30.86
CA ARG A 346 7.64 1.54 -31.64
C ARG A 346 6.16 1.94 -31.79
N GLY A 347 5.23 0.98 -31.80
CA GLY A 347 3.77 1.22 -31.82
C GLY A 347 3.11 1.49 -30.46
N TYR A 348 3.81 1.26 -29.34
CA TYR A 348 3.25 1.33 -27.97
C TYR A 348 3.98 2.34 -27.07
N LEU A 349 4.91 3.15 -27.59
CA LEU A 349 5.75 4.09 -26.80
C LEU A 349 4.94 4.98 -25.83
N LYS A 350 3.93 5.72 -26.33
CA LYS A 350 3.05 6.56 -25.48
C LYS A 350 2.31 5.75 -24.41
N GLN A 351 2.01 4.48 -24.69
CA GLN A 351 1.37 3.58 -23.74
C GLN A 351 2.34 3.04 -22.67
N GLN A 352 3.59 2.77 -23.04
CA GLN A 352 4.63 2.28 -22.14
C GLN A 352 5.15 3.39 -21.22
N PHE A 353 5.53 4.55 -21.76
CA PHE A 353 5.93 5.72 -20.94
C PHE A 353 4.80 6.20 -20.03
N GLY A 354 3.54 6.19 -20.50
CA GLY A 354 2.39 6.51 -19.66
C GLY A 354 2.24 5.56 -18.48
N LEU A 355 2.40 4.25 -18.69
CA LEU A 355 2.35 3.28 -17.59
C LEU A 355 3.54 3.42 -16.63
N PHE A 356 4.75 3.61 -17.16
CA PHE A 356 5.96 3.81 -16.37
C PHE A 356 5.83 5.01 -15.43
N CYS A 357 5.31 6.14 -15.94
CA CYS A 357 5.00 7.33 -15.13
C CYS A 357 3.96 7.03 -14.04
N TRP A 358 2.83 6.40 -14.39
CA TRP A 358 1.82 6.02 -13.40
C TRP A 358 2.34 5.08 -12.32
N VAL A 359 3.19 4.10 -12.67
CA VAL A 359 3.84 3.21 -11.70
C VAL A 359 4.72 4.00 -10.74
N HIS A 360 5.61 4.86 -11.24
CA HIS A 360 6.51 5.63 -10.37
C HIS A 360 5.77 6.64 -9.48
N MET A 361 4.73 7.30 -10.00
CA MET A 361 3.85 8.15 -9.19
C MET A 361 3.09 7.34 -8.12
N THR A 362 2.64 6.13 -8.45
CA THR A 362 1.96 5.24 -7.50
C THR A 362 2.92 4.73 -6.42
N LEU A 363 4.18 4.43 -6.76
CA LEU A 363 5.23 4.05 -5.81
C LEU A 363 5.58 5.22 -4.87
N LEU A 364 5.74 6.42 -5.42
CA LEU A 364 5.99 7.64 -4.64
C LEU A 364 4.86 7.93 -3.64
N LEU A 365 3.60 7.86 -4.07
CA LEU A 365 2.46 8.20 -3.22
C LEU A 365 2.11 7.10 -2.20
N ILE A 366 2.26 5.81 -2.54
CA ILE A 366 1.86 4.71 -1.64
C ILE A 366 3.03 4.21 -0.80
N VAL A 367 4.17 3.87 -1.41
CA VAL A 367 5.26 3.14 -0.71
C VAL A 367 6.04 4.09 0.21
N VAL A 368 6.29 5.35 -0.19
CA VAL A 368 6.94 6.33 0.69
C VAL A 368 6.04 6.71 1.86
N SER A 369 4.74 6.93 1.62
CA SER A 369 3.75 7.17 2.69
C SER A 369 3.65 5.97 3.65
N SER A 370 3.70 4.74 3.14
CA SER A 370 3.70 3.52 3.94
C SER A 370 4.99 3.36 4.75
N HIS A 371 6.14 3.76 4.19
CA HIS A 371 7.42 3.76 4.90
C HIS A 371 7.40 4.75 6.09
N PHE A 372 6.84 5.95 5.92
CA PHE A 372 6.63 6.88 7.04
C PHE A 372 5.67 6.33 8.10
N ILE A 373 4.60 5.62 7.70
CA ILE A 373 3.71 4.92 8.64
C ILE A 373 4.46 3.84 9.43
N VAL A 374 5.33 3.06 8.78
CA VAL A 374 6.18 2.05 9.43
C VAL A 374 7.18 2.71 10.38
N ASN A 375 7.80 3.82 10.01
CA ASN A 375 8.70 4.55 10.92
C ASN A 375 7.95 5.10 12.15
N ASN A 376 6.70 5.55 12.02
CA ASN A 376 5.85 5.89 13.18
C ASN A 376 5.63 4.69 14.10
N ILE A 377 5.37 3.49 13.55
CA ILE A 377 5.25 2.26 14.37
C ILE A 377 6.57 1.98 15.10
N LEU A 378 7.71 2.08 14.42
CA LEU A 378 9.03 1.80 14.97
C LEU A 378 9.43 2.74 16.12
N GLU A 379 9.03 4.01 16.06
CA GLU A 379 9.22 5.01 17.13
C GLU A 379 8.22 4.85 18.30
N GLY A 380 7.21 3.97 18.15
CA GLY A 380 6.27 3.57 19.20
C GLY A 380 4.83 3.52 18.70
N LEU A 381 4.10 2.44 19.03
CA LEU A 381 2.73 2.18 18.52
C LEU A 381 1.76 3.36 18.68
N ILE A 382 1.93 4.23 19.68
CA ILE A 382 1.09 5.42 19.90
C ILE A 382 1.11 6.41 18.72
N TRP A 383 2.25 6.54 18.02
CA TRP A 383 2.41 7.40 16.84
C TRP A 383 1.75 6.82 15.58
N PHE A 384 1.35 5.55 15.62
CA PHE A 384 0.49 4.95 14.61
C PHE A 384 -0.98 4.96 15.05
N TRP A 385 -1.25 4.38 16.21
CA TRP A 385 -2.59 4.07 16.72
C TRP A 385 -3.44 5.32 16.95
N VAL A 386 -2.90 6.31 17.67
CA VAL A 386 -3.70 7.51 17.99
C VAL A 386 -4.00 8.29 16.70
N PRO A 387 -3.03 8.70 15.86
CA PRO A 387 -3.29 9.33 14.56
C PRO A 387 -4.27 8.58 13.65
N ALA A 388 -4.14 7.27 13.52
CA ALA A 388 -5.07 6.47 12.71
C ALA A 388 -6.51 6.49 13.27
N SER A 389 -6.64 6.46 14.60
CA SER A 389 -7.93 6.56 15.28
C SER A 389 -8.55 7.98 15.18
N LEU A 390 -7.75 9.05 15.10
CA LEU A 390 -8.25 10.42 14.89
C LEU A 390 -8.95 10.56 13.54
N VAL A 391 -8.41 9.95 12.48
CA VAL A 391 -9.04 9.96 11.14
C VAL A 391 -10.36 9.18 11.14
N ILE A 392 -10.38 8.00 11.77
CA ILE A 392 -11.60 7.17 11.91
C ILE A 392 -12.67 7.91 12.72
N CYS A 393 -12.27 8.53 13.85
CA CYS A 393 -13.10 9.39 14.67
C CYS A 393 -13.70 10.55 13.84
N ASN A 394 -12.87 11.26 13.08
CA ASN A 394 -13.32 12.38 12.25
C ASN A 394 -14.36 11.95 11.21
N ASP A 395 -14.14 10.87 10.48
CA ASP A 395 -15.11 10.39 9.49
C ASP A 395 -16.43 9.94 10.12
N VAL A 396 -16.39 9.31 11.31
CA VAL A 396 -17.60 8.92 12.07
C VAL A 396 -18.36 10.15 12.56
N PHE A 397 -17.70 11.14 13.17
CA PHE A 397 -18.37 12.35 13.63
C PHE A 397 -18.85 13.24 12.47
N ALA A 398 -18.13 13.29 11.35
CA ALA A 398 -18.58 14.01 10.15
C ALA A 398 -19.88 13.43 9.58
N TYR A 399 -20.06 12.11 9.68
CA TYR A 399 -21.31 11.43 9.35
C TYR A 399 -22.42 11.73 10.37
N VAL A 400 -22.14 11.61 11.68
CA VAL A 400 -23.14 11.85 12.76
C VAL A 400 -23.65 13.30 12.76
N TRP A 401 -22.76 14.29 12.77
CA TRP A 401 -23.14 15.71 12.67
C TRP A 401 -23.72 16.04 11.29
N GLY A 402 -23.25 15.36 10.23
CA GLY A 402 -23.72 15.53 8.87
C GLY A 402 -25.17 15.07 8.64
N ILE A 403 -25.65 14.05 9.34
CA ILE A 403 -27.06 13.61 9.30
C ILE A 403 -27.94 14.43 10.26
N THR A 404 -27.43 14.74 11.46
CA THR A 404 -28.26 15.40 12.51
C THR A 404 -28.49 16.89 12.29
N ILE A 405 -27.49 17.60 11.75
CA ILE A 405 -27.52 19.07 11.59
C ILE A 405 -27.16 19.51 10.15
N GLY A 406 -26.56 18.62 9.35
CA GLY A 406 -26.10 18.93 8.00
C GLY A 406 -27.19 19.43 7.05
N ARG A 407 -26.91 20.56 6.39
CA ARG A 407 -27.82 21.21 5.43
C ARG A 407 -27.08 21.79 4.22
N THR A 408 -25.84 22.25 4.40
CA THR A 408 -25.05 22.85 3.32
C THR A 408 -24.01 21.86 2.78
N PRO A 409 -24.02 21.52 1.48
CA PRO A 409 -23.03 20.59 0.91
C PRO A 409 -21.66 21.26 0.81
N LEU A 410 -20.63 20.58 1.28
CA LEU A 410 -19.25 21.10 1.41
C LEU A 410 -18.53 21.22 0.06
N ILE A 411 -18.79 20.31 -0.87
CA ILE A 411 -18.20 20.34 -2.22
C ILE A 411 -19.11 19.63 -3.23
N ALA A 412 -19.33 20.24 -4.41
CA ALA A 412 -20.17 19.67 -5.47
C ALA A 412 -19.71 18.27 -5.97
N LEU A 413 -18.45 17.92 -5.71
CA LEU A 413 -17.82 16.64 -6.02
C LEU A 413 -18.22 15.51 -5.06
N SER A 414 -18.75 15.85 -3.88
CA SER A 414 -19.16 14.92 -2.82
C SER A 414 -20.40 15.48 -2.09
N PRO A 415 -21.58 15.46 -2.74
CA PRO A 415 -22.76 16.20 -2.27
C PRO A 415 -23.31 15.69 -0.92
N LYS A 416 -22.97 14.47 -0.50
CA LYS A 416 -23.33 13.89 0.80
C LYS A 416 -22.47 14.39 1.98
N LYS A 417 -21.33 15.06 1.74
CA LYS A 417 -20.51 15.66 2.81
C LYS A 417 -20.95 17.11 3.05
N THR A 418 -21.28 17.46 4.29
CA THR A 418 -21.83 18.76 4.66
C THR A 418 -20.84 19.62 5.46
N VAL A 419 -21.03 20.94 5.44
CA VAL A 419 -20.18 21.89 6.17
C VAL A 419 -20.40 21.76 7.67
N GLU A 420 -21.66 21.60 8.10
CA GLU A 420 -22.00 21.43 9.52
C GLU A 420 -21.44 20.12 10.07
N GLY A 421 -21.44 19.05 9.25
CA GLY A 421 -20.78 17.78 9.56
C GLY A 421 -19.27 17.94 9.76
N PHE A 422 -18.60 18.65 8.87
CA PHE A 422 -17.16 18.93 8.96
C PHE A 422 -16.78 19.75 10.19
N VAL A 423 -17.55 20.80 10.52
CA VAL A 423 -17.33 21.63 11.71
C VAL A 423 -17.62 20.85 13.01
N GLY A 424 -18.68 20.04 13.06
CA GLY A 424 -18.95 19.17 14.20
C GLY A 424 -17.87 18.11 14.42
N ALA A 425 -17.34 17.54 13.33
CA ALA A 425 -16.23 16.59 13.37
C ALA A 425 -14.94 17.20 13.94
N PHE A 426 -14.64 18.46 13.62
CA PHE A 426 -13.46 19.16 14.12
C PHE A 426 -13.42 19.24 15.66
N PHE A 427 -14.46 19.78 16.28
CA PHE A 427 -14.53 19.88 17.74
C PHE A 427 -14.59 18.49 18.39
N SER A 428 -15.33 17.55 17.80
CA SER A 428 -15.43 16.16 18.31
C SER A 428 -14.09 15.44 18.27
N THR A 429 -13.30 15.63 17.21
CA THR A 429 -11.98 14.98 17.03
C THR A 429 -10.94 15.56 17.97
N ILE A 430 -10.99 16.86 18.28
CA ILE A 430 -10.12 17.47 19.30
C ILE A 430 -10.43 16.89 20.69
N ILE A 431 -11.71 16.83 21.08
CA ILE A 431 -12.13 16.29 22.39
C ILE A 431 -11.76 14.80 22.49
N PHE A 432 -12.08 14.00 21.46
CA PHE A 432 -11.70 12.60 21.39
C PHE A 432 -10.18 12.43 21.46
N GLY A 433 -9.41 13.17 20.65
CA GLY A 433 -7.96 13.03 20.58
C GLY A 433 -7.26 13.35 21.89
N LEU A 434 -7.68 14.42 22.57
CA LEU A 434 -7.17 14.76 23.90
C LEU A 434 -7.45 13.65 24.92
N LEU A 435 -8.68 13.13 24.99
CA LEU A 435 -9.05 12.07 25.94
C LEU A 435 -8.37 10.74 25.61
N TRP A 436 -8.41 10.32 24.35
CA TRP A 436 -7.91 9.04 23.85
C TRP A 436 -6.38 8.95 23.92
N GLY A 437 -5.68 10.00 23.48
CA GLY A 437 -4.22 10.06 23.59
C GLY A 437 -3.73 10.15 25.03
N THR A 438 -4.40 10.96 25.88
CA THR A 438 -4.09 11.01 27.33
C THR A 438 -4.37 9.67 28.03
N TYR A 439 -5.28 8.85 27.50
CA TYR A 439 -5.48 7.47 27.96
C TYR A 439 -4.34 6.55 27.50
N PHE A 440 -4.04 6.49 26.21
CA PHE A 440 -3.06 5.54 25.66
C PHE A 440 -1.60 5.86 26.02
N MET A 441 -1.25 7.11 26.36
CA MET A 441 0.10 7.45 26.82
C MET A 441 0.47 6.86 28.20
N ARG A 442 -0.47 6.23 28.92
CA ARG A 442 -0.24 5.57 30.21
C ARG A 442 0.34 4.15 30.11
N PHE A 443 0.51 3.62 28.90
CA PHE A 443 0.98 2.25 28.68
C PHE A 443 2.34 2.24 28.01
N ASP A 444 3.39 1.79 28.71
CA ASP A 444 4.76 1.65 28.19
C ASP A 444 4.79 0.94 26.82
N TYR A 445 4.00 -0.12 26.65
CA TYR A 445 3.84 -0.85 25.39
C TYR A 445 3.44 0.01 24.17
N MET A 446 2.75 1.13 24.40
CA MET A 446 2.33 2.06 23.35
C MET A 446 3.34 3.18 23.10
N ILE A 447 4.02 3.67 24.15
CA ILE A 447 4.92 4.83 24.08
C ILE A 447 6.39 4.47 23.84
N CYS A 448 6.80 3.23 24.13
CA CYS A 448 8.18 2.80 23.97
C CYS A 448 8.51 2.50 22.50
N PRO A 449 9.65 2.99 21.97
CA PRO A 449 10.10 2.65 20.64
C PRO A 449 10.51 1.17 20.56
N MET A 450 10.37 0.60 19.37
CA MET A 450 10.69 -0.79 19.10
C MET A 450 12.18 -1.07 19.35
N ARG A 451 12.48 -2.10 20.14
CA ARG A 451 13.84 -2.62 20.38
C ARG A 451 13.95 -4.08 19.91
N ASP A 452 13.00 -4.90 20.32
CA ASP A 452 12.93 -6.33 20.01
C ASP A 452 11.68 -6.70 19.21
N LEU A 453 11.81 -7.71 18.36
CA LEU A 453 10.77 -8.13 17.42
C LEU A 453 9.66 -8.97 18.08
N GLY A 454 9.94 -9.60 19.23
CA GLY A 454 9.03 -10.51 19.93
C GLY A 454 8.13 -9.88 20.99
N VAL A 455 8.10 -8.53 21.10
CA VAL A 455 7.33 -7.86 22.17
C VAL A 455 5.84 -7.82 21.84
N THR A 456 5.06 -8.54 22.64
CA THR A 456 3.58 -8.56 22.61
C THR A 456 3.03 -7.76 23.79
N ALA A 457 1.74 -7.44 23.78
CA ALA A 457 1.07 -6.77 24.91
C ALA A 457 1.06 -7.59 26.22
N TRP A 458 1.39 -8.89 26.16
CA TRP A 458 1.50 -9.79 27.32
C TRP A 458 2.96 -10.14 27.69
N SER A 459 3.94 -9.64 26.94
CA SER A 459 5.35 -9.78 27.24
C SER A 459 5.72 -8.83 28.40
N GLY A 460 5.65 -9.35 29.63
CA GLY A 460 5.79 -8.57 30.86
C GLY A 460 7.02 -7.67 30.91
N GLN A 461 6.84 -6.45 31.40
CA GLN A 461 7.88 -5.44 31.60
C GLN A 461 8.72 -5.07 30.35
N LEU A 462 8.08 -4.75 29.22
CA LEU A 462 8.67 -3.77 28.30
C LEU A 462 8.67 -2.40 28.99
N HIS A 463 9.74 -2.08 29.69
CA HIS A 463 9.96 -0.76 30.30
C HIS A 463 11.05 0.00 29.53
N CYS A 464 10.80 1.29 29.28
CA CYS A 464 11.77 2.19 28.68
C CYS A 464 11.75 3.55 29.42
N THR A 465 12.80 4.33 29.24
CA THR A 465 12.78 5.77 29.54
C THR A 465 11.79 6.45 28.57
N PRO A 466 10.63 6.97 29.03
CA PRO A 466 9.66 7.58 28.14
C PRO A 466 10.20 8.89 27.57
N ASN A 467 9.83 9.23 26.34
CA ASN A 467 10.16 10.53 25.75
C ASN A 467 9.61 11.66 26.65
N PRO A 468 10.37 12.75 26.92
CA PRO A 468 9.96 13.86 27.79
C PRO A 468 8.62 14.54 27.46
N VAL A 469 7.98 14.26 26.30
CA VAL A 469 6.61 14.71 26.01
C VAL A 469 5.51 13.92 26.74
N PHE A 470 5.75 12.67 27.13
CA PHE A 470 4.78 11.83 27.86
C PHE A 470 4.85 12.02 29.38
N VAL A 471 5.94 12.60 29.88
CA VAL A 471 6.14 12.88 31.29
C VAL A 471 5.26 14.06 31.72
N TRP A 472 4.45 13.85 32.76
CA TRP A 472 3.62 14.89 33.38
C TRP A 472 4.49 16.00 33.99
N ARG A 473 4.02 17.24 33.88
CA ARG A 473 4.65 18.45 34.41
C ARG A 473 3.58 19.34 35.01
N ASP A 474 3.94 20.09 36.04
CA ASP A 474 3.06 21.11 36.61
C ASP A 474 3.26 22.44 35.88
N TRP A 475 2.23 22.91 35.19
CA TRP A 475 2.22 24.27 34.64
C TRP A 475 1.81 25.25 35.73
N GLN A 476 2.72 26.14 36.09
CA GLN A 476 2.40 27.29 36.96
C GLN A 476 1.58 28.31 36.15
N MET A 477 0.36 28.60 36.61
CA MET A 477 -0.47 29.60 35.95
C MET A 477 0.11 31.01 36.11
N PRO A 478 0.02 31.87 35.08
CA PRO A 478 0.15 33.32 35.27
C PRO A 478 -0.84 33.82 36.32
N ALA A 479 -0.41 34.72 37.22
CA ALA A 479 -1.22 35.25 38.32
C ALA A 479 -2.66 35.69 37.97
N PRO A 480 -2.96 36.40 36.85
CA PRO A 480 -4.35 36.74 36.53
C PRO A 480 -5.24 35.52 36.20
N LEU A 481 -4.66 34.42 35.70
CA LEU A 481 -5.39 33.18 35.41
C LEU A 481 -5.68 32.38 36.68
N SER A 482 -4.74 32.26 37.62
CA SER A 482 -4.99 31.54 38.88
C SER A 482 -6.01 32.26 39.76
N VAL A 483 -6.04 33.60 39.77
CA VAL A 483 -7.10 34.37 40.45
C VAL A 483 -8.47 34.14 39.80
N PHE A 484 -8.56 34.13 38.47
CA PHE A 484 -9.81 33.82 37.77
C PHE A 484 -10.31 32.39 38.05
N PHE A 485 -9.45 31.37 37.90
CA PHE A 485 -9.84 29.98 38.12
C PHE A 485 -10.13 29.66 39.58
N SER A 486 -9.41 30.25 40.55
CA SER A 486 -9.73 30.07 41.97
C SER A 486 -11.04 30.75 42.38
N THR A 487 -11.39 31.86 41.76
CA THR A 487 -12.72 32.50 41.93
C THR A 487 -13.83 31.62 41.35
N LEU A 488 -13.58 30.95 40.21
CA LEU A 488 -14.59 30.13 39.51
C LEU A 488 -14.78 28.73 40.13
N LEU A 489 -13.72 28.10 40.64
CA LEU A 489 -13.76 26.73 41.20
C LEU A 489 -13.85 26.71 42.75
N GLY A 490 -13.72 27.85 43.44
CA GLY A 490 -13.77 27.91 44.91
C GLY A 490 -12.54 27.33 45.63
N HIS A 491 -11.52 26.90 44.89
CA HIS A 491 -10.28 26.32 45.41
C HIS A 491 -9.04 26.96 44.75
N GLN A 492 -7.94 27.06 45.49
CA GLN A 492 -6.70 27.68 45.04
C GLN A 492 -5.94 26.79 44.04
N VAL A 493 -6.30 26.88 42.75
CA VAL A 493 -5.60 26.20 41.65
C VAL A 493 -4.42 27.05 41.19
N THR A 494 -3.23 26.78 41.74
CA THR A 494 -1.97 27.46 41.39
C THR A 494 -1.19 26.74 40.29
N THR A 495 -1.34 25.41 40.18
CA THR A 495 -0.76 24.57 39.13
C THR A 495 -1.83 23.76 38.40
N ILE A 496 -1.57 23.44 37.13
CA ILE A 496 -2.29 22.40 36.38
C ILE A 496 -1.30 21.30 35.97
N PRO A 497 -1.56 20.02 36.30
CA PRO A 497 -0.80 18.92 35.73
C PRO A 497 -1.15 18.73 34.26
N TYR A 498 -0.15 18.75 33.39
CA TYR A 498 -0.29 18.50 31.96
C TYR A 498 0.84 17.59 31.45
N ALA A 499 0.61 16.89 30.35
CA ALA A 499 1.69 16.26 29.58
C ALA A 499 1.89 17.04 28.28
N PRO A 500 3.12 17.39 27.86
CA PRO A 500 3.35 18.09 26.60
C PRO A 500 2.75 17.37 25.37
N TYR A 501 2.61 16.03 25.43
CA TYR A 501 1.87 15.24 24.44
C TYR A 501 0.44 15.75 24.19
N GLN A 502 -0.23 16.36 25.17
CA GLN A 502 -1.57 16.93 25.00
C GLN A 502 -1.60 18.12 24.03
N PHE A 503 -0.53 18.90 23.96
CA PHE A 503 -0.39 19.95 22.94
C PHE A 503 -0.17 19.33 21.54
N HIS A 504 0.66 18.28 21.45
CA HIS A 504 0.86 17.53 20.21
C HIS A 504 -0.43 16.85 19.73
N LEU A 505 -1.26 16.32 20.64
CA LEU A 505 -2.59 15.75 20.36
C LEU A 505 -3.55 16.79 19.76
N LEU A 506 -3.53 18.03 20.26
CA LEU A 506 -4.32 19.12 19.67
C LEU A 506 -3.91 19.36 18.20
N VAL A 507 -2.60 19.45 17.91
CA VAL A 507 -2.10 19.67 16.54
C VAL A 507 -2.42 18.49 15.62
N LEU A 508 -2.22 17.25 16.09
CA LEU A 508 -2.59 16.04 15.36
C LEU A 508 -4.10 15.98 15.09
N SER A 509 -4.95 16.36 16.04
CA SER A 509 -6.42 16.37 15.88
C SER A 509 -6.87 17.45 14.88
N CYS A 510 -6.27 18.65 14.95
CA CYS A 510 -6.52 19.72 13.98
C CYS A 510 -6.13 19.27 12.56
N PHE A 511 -4.99 18.59 12.37
CA PHE A 511 -4.62 18.08 11.05
C PHE A 511 -5.54 16.93 10.58
N ALA A 512 -5.84 15.97 11.46
CA ALA A 512 -6.69 14.82 11.17
C ALA A 512 -8.11 15.21 10.74
N SER A 513 -8.61 16.36 11.22
CA SER A 513 -9.92 16.88 10.83
C SER A 513 -9.87 17.89 9.69
N LEU A 514 -8.96 18.88 9.72
CA LEU A 514 -8.95 19.94 8.72
C LEU A 514 -8.24 19.56 7.41
N VAL A 515 -7.20 18.73 7.47
CA VAL A 515 -6.29 18.48 6.33
C VAL A 515 -6.39 17.05 5.81
N ALA A 516 -6.40 16.04 6.68
CA ALA A 516 -6.44 14.64 6.26
C ALA A 516 -7.64 14.29 5.33
N PRO A 517 -8.87 14.85 5.50
CA PRO A 517 -9.99 14.58 4.59
C PRO A 517 -9.78 15.06 3.15
N PHE A 518 -8.80 15.93 2.87
CA PHE A 518 -8.42 16.26 1.50
C PHE A 518 -7.78 15.09 0.74
N GLY A 519 -7.24 14.09 1.44
CA GLY A 519 -6.89 12.79 0.84
C GLY A 519 -8.12 12.12 0.23
N GLY A 520 -9.20 12.00 1.02
CA GLY A 520 -10.49 11.45 0.56
C GLY A 520 -11.20 12.30 -0.50
N PHE A 521 -11.08 13.63 -0.46
CA PHE A 521 -11.57 14.49 -1.55
C PHE A 521 -10.79 14.29 -2.84
N PHE A 522 -9.45 14.19 -2.77
CA PHE A 522 -8.59 13.91 -3.93
C PHE A 522 -8.88 12.53 -4.54
N ALA A 523 -8.98 11.49 -3.70
CA ALA A 523 -9.34 10.15 -4.11
C ALA A 523 -10.74 10.11 -4.76
N SER A 524 -11.73 10.78 -4.18
CA SER A 524 -13.07 10.92 -4.76
C SER A 524 -13.05 11.65 -6.11
N GLY A 525 -12.26 12.71 -6.24
CA GLY A 525 -12.07 13.46 -7.48
C GLY A 525 -11.41 12.63 -8.57
N PHE A 526 -10.37 11.87 -8.22
CA PHE A 526 -9.75 10.89 -9.11
C PHE A 526 -10.79 9.87 -9.60
N LYS A 527 -11.59 9.28 -8.70
CA LYS A 527 -12.63 8.32 -9.08
C LYS A 527 -13.65 8.90 -10.07
N ARG A 528 -14.12 10.13 -9.86
CA ARG A 528 -15.01 10.82 -10.83
C ARG A 528 -14.33 11.10 -12.16
N ALA A 529 -13.08 11.59 -12.16
CA ALA A 529 -12.32 11.84 -13.39
C ALA A 529 -12.03 10.56 -14.20
N PHE A 530 -12.04 9.39 -13.55
CA PHE A 530 -11.85 8.10 -14.20
C PHE A 530 -13.17 7.37 -14.57
N ASP A 531 -14.33 7.92 -14.20
CA ASP A 531 -15.67 7.31 -14.35
C ASP A 531 -15.83 5.97 -13.61
N ILE A 532 -15.37 5.94 -12.35
CA ILE A 532 -15.43 4.76 -11.46
C ILE A 532 -16.08 5.11 -10.11
N LYS A 533 -16.77 4.13 -9.49
CA LYS A 533 -17.41 4.31 -8.18
C LYS A 533 -16.45 4.17 -7.01
N ASP A 534 -15.64 3.10 -7.05
CA ASP A 534 -14.68 2.63 -6.04
C ASP A 534 -13.37 2.23 -6.73
N PHE A 535 -12.23 2.17 -6.02
CA PHE A 535 -10.96 1.74 -6.62
C PHE A 535 -10.87 0.22 -6.85
N GLY A 536 -11.67 -0.55 -6.12
CA GLY A 536 -11.69 -2.00 -6.19
C GLY A 536 -12.75 -2.62 -5.29
N HIS A 537 -12.64 -3.95 -5.12
CA HIS A 537 -13.51 -4.75 -4.26
C HIS A 537 -12.67 -5.70 -3.39
N SER A 538 -11.59 -5.19 -2.78
CA SER A 538 -10.69 -6.02 -1.96
C SER A 538 -11.30 -6.45 -0.62
N ILE A 539 -12.34 -5.76 -0.13
CA ILE A 539 -13.06 -6.11 1.11
C ILE A 539 -14.55 -6.35 0.81
N PRO A 540 -15.11 -7.56 1.07
CA PRO A 540 -16.51 -7.88 0.79
C PRO A 540 -17.50 -6.93 1.48
N GLY A 541 -18.24 -6.15 0.70
CA GLY A 541 -19.27 -5.22 1.18
C GLY A 541 -18.77 -3.80 1.55
N HIS A 542 -17.46 -3.59 1.66
CA HIS A 542 -16.85 -2.32 2.12
C HIS A 542 -16.13 -1.49 1.03
N GLY A 543 -15.85 -2.06 -0.14
CA GLY A 543 -15.26 -1.35 -1.28
C GLY A 543 -13.78 -1.70 -1.55
N GLY A 544 -13.04 -0.72 -2.08
CA GLY A 544 -11.59 -0.84 -2.29
C GLY A 544 -10.81 -0.61 -1.01
N MET A 545 -9.56 -1.09 -0.98
CA MET A 545 -8.61 -0.76 0.09
C MET A 545 -8.13 0.69 -0.03
N THR A 546 -8.01 1.18 -1.26
CA THR A 546 -7.62 2.57 -1.56
C THR A 546 -8.63 3.56 -0.98
N ASP A 547 -9.93 3.24 -1.07
CA ASP A 547 -11.06 3.99 -0.49
C ASP A 547 -11.08 4.02 1.06
N ARG A 548 -10.12 3.38 1.73
CA ARG A 548 -9.98 3.30 3.20
C ARG A 548 -8.65 3.86 3.71
N MET A 549 -7.67 4.02 2.82
CA MET A 549 -6.30 4.39 3.17
C MET A 549 -5.91 5.80 2.68
N ASP A 550 -6.73 6.45 1.86
CA ASP A 550 -6.47 7.77 1.28
C ASP A 550 -6.22 8.88 2.33
N CYS A 551 -7.10 9.04 3.32
CA CYS A 551 -6.89 9.94 4.46
C CYS A 551 -5.75 9.44 5.39
N GLN A 552 -5.59 8.12 5.52
CA GLN A 552 -4.63 7.50 6.43
C GLN A 552 -3.17 7.69 5.96
N PHE A 553 -2.89 7.61 4.66
CA PHE A 553 -1.56 7.90 4.13
C PHE A 553 -1.15 9.36 4.41
N LEU A 554 -2.06 10.32 4.21
CA LEU A 554 -1.79 11.74 4.48
C LEU A 554 -1.56 12.00 5.98
N MET A 555 -2.33 11.38 6.86
CA MET A 555 -2.12 11.48 8.32
C MET A 555 -0.82 10.81 8.78
N GLY A 556 -0.45 9.67 8.19
CA GLY A 556 0.78 8.94 8.49
C GLY A 556 2.03 9.72 8.10
N VAL A 557 2.04 10.30 6.89
CA VAL A 557 3.09 11.21 6.40
C VAL A 557 3.23 12.42 7.35
N PHE A 558 2.11 13.07 7.68
CA PHE A 558 2.12 14.23 8.57
C PHE A 558 2.68 13.89 9.96
N THR A 559 2.23 12.78 10.55
CA THR A 559 2.70 12.37 11.89
C THR A 559 4.20 12.12 11.90
N TYR A 560 4.75 11.46 10.87
CA TYR A 560 6.19 11.20 10.78
C TYR A 560 7.00 12.49 10.68
N VAL A 561 6.59 13.42 9.80
CA VAL A 561 7.24 14.72 9.65
C VAL A 561 7.14 15.52 10.95
N TYR A 562 5.96 15.58 11.56
CA TYR A 562 5.72 16.30 12.80
C TYR A 562 6.56 15.73 13.97
N TYR A 563 6.58 14.41 14.14
CA TYR A 563 7.39 13.73 15.15
C TYR A 563 8.89 13.98 14.93
N SER A 564 9.38 13.70 13.71
CA SER A 564 10.80 13.83 13.37
C SER A 564 11.32 15.27 13.41
N SER A 565 10.45 16.28 13.33
CA SER A 565 10.83 17.70 13.40
C SER A 565 10.67 18.34 14.79
N LEU A 566 9.74 17.87 15.63
CA LEU A 566 9.32 18.58 16.84
C LEU A 566 9.25 17.72 18.13
N ILE A 567 9.41 16.40 18.03
CA ILE A 567 9.21 15.47 19.17
C ILE A 567 10.38 14.50 19.36
N ARG A 568 11.03 14.07 18.28
CA ARG A 568 12.14 13.13 18.32
C ARG A 568 13.32 13.74 19.09
N ASP A 569 13.61 13.16 20.25
CA ASP A 569 14.74 13.56 21.07
C ASP A 569 16.05 13.11 20.41
N ASN A 570 16.98 14.05 20.20
CA ASN A 570 18.29 13.75 19.66
C ASN A 570 19.23 13.45 20.83
N HIS A 571 19.17 12.23 21.35
CA HIS A 571 20.07 11.72 22.40
C HIS A 571 21.52 11.59 21.90
N VAL A 572 22.20 12.72 21.75
CA VAL A 572 23.61 12.79 21.38
C VAL A 572 24.47 12.37 22.58
N THR A 573 25.09 11.19 22.50
CA THR A 573 25.97 10.69 23.56
C THR A 573 27.37 11.31 23.46
N VAL A 574 28.07 11.42 24.60
CA VAL A 574 29.49 11.84 24.64
C VAL A 574 30.36 10.92 23.78
N GLY A 575 30.07 9.62 23.75
CA GLY A 575 30.77 8.65 22.89
C GLY A 575 30.58 8.93 21.39
N SER A 576 29.35 9.24 20.96
CA SER A 576 29.09 9.63 19.56
C SER A 576 29.71 10.97 19.18
N ILE A 577 29.74 11.95 20.10
CA ILE A 577 30.46 13.22 19.88
C ILE A 577 31.96 12.94 19.72
N LEU A 578 32.55 12.19 20.66
CA LEU A 578 33.98 11.85 20.63
C LEU A 578 34.35 11.06 19.38
N GLN A 579 33.51 10.13 18.93
CA GLN A 579 33.71 9.41 17.66
C GLN A 579 33.68 10.36 16.48
N THR A 580 32.68 11.25 16.38
CA THR A 580 32.60 12.26 15.31
C THR A 580 33.79 13.22 15.33
N ILE A 581 34.29 13.62 16.51
CA ILE A 581 35.50 14.44 16.66
C ILE A 581 36.73 13.68 16.14
N VAL A 582 36.96 12.46 16.63
CA VAL A 582 38.16 11.66 16.35
C VAL A 582 38.21 11.16 14.90
N SER A 583 37.07 10.84 14.28
CA SER A 583 37.02 10.36 12.89
C SER A 583 36.70 11.45 11.85
N GLY A 584 36.23 12.62 12.28
CA GLY A 584 35.73 13.67 11.39
C GLY A 584 36.55 14.97 11.36
N LEU A 585 37.35 15.26 12.40
CA LEU A 585 38.18 16.46 12.48
C LEU A 585 39.66 16.12 12.58
N THR A 586 40.52 16.95 12.00
CA THR A 586 41.98 16.86 12.11
C THR A 586 42.46 17.28 13.50
N LEU A 587 43.67 16.88 13.89
CA LEU A 587 44.25 17.18 15.22
C LEU A 587 44.23 18.69 15.55
N THR A 588 44.44 19.56 14.57
CA THR A 588 44.38 21.02 14.75
C THR A 588 42.97 21.49 15.14
N GLU A 589 41.96 21.03 14.41
CA GLU A 589 40.56 21.39 14.65
C GLU A 589 40.04 20.76 15.96
N GLN A 590 40.55 19.58 16.35
CA GLN A 590 40.26 18.97 17.65
C GLN A 590 40.78 19.84 18.81
N LEU A 591 41.99 20.43 18.68
CA LEU A 591 42.55 21.34 19.67
C LEU A 591 41.82 22.69 19.71
N GLU A 592 41.41 23.22 18.55
CA GLU A 592 40.59 24.44 18.44
C GLU A 592 39.23 24.26 19.11
N LEU A 593 38.51 23.17 18.78
CA LEU A 593 37.24 22.80 19.39
C LEU A 593 37.36 22.64 20.92
N MET A 594 38.47 22.04 21.40
CA MET A 594 38.72 21.89 22.84
C MET A 594 38.99 23.24 23.53
N ALA A 595 39.68 24.16 22.87
CA ALA A 595 39.92 25.51 23.38
C ALA A 595 38.64 26.36 23.44
N ASP A 596 37.76 26.26 22.44
CA ASP A 596 36.47 26.97 22.44
C ASP A 596 35.44 26.33 23.38
N LEU A 597 35.42 25.00 23.53
CA LEU A 597 34.63 24.34 24.56
C LEU A 597 35.08 24.75 25.97
N LYS A 598 36.40 24.90 26.20
CA LYS A 598 36.94 25.46 27.45
C LYS A 598 36.42 26.89 27.70
N ARG A 599 36.56 27.79 26.71
CA ARG A 599 36.05 29.18 26.78
C ARG A 599 34.55 29.22 27.07
N TYR A 600 33.76 28.36 26.42
CA TYR A 600 32.32 28.26 26.65
C TYR A 600 31.99 27.84 28.09
N LEU A 601 32.63 26.80 28.62
CA LEU A 601 32.41 26.33 29.99
C LEU A 601 32.87 27.36 31.04
N GLU A 602 34.00 28.03 30.81
CA GLU A 602 34.45 29.13 31.67
C GLU A 602 33.47 30.32 31.64
N SER A 603 32.83 30.60 30.51
CA SER A 603 31.77 31.62 30.41
C SER A 603 30.48 31.25 31.17
N GLN A 604 30.23 29.96 31.39
CA GLN A 604 29.16 29.45 32.26
C GLN A 604 29.55 29.46 33.76
N GLY A 605 30.74 29.95 34.11
CA GLY A 605 31.26 29.93 35.48
C GLY A 605 31.82 28.57 35.92
N VAL A 606 32.03 27.63 35.00
CA VAL A 606 32.61 26.31 35.28
C VAL A 606 34.12 26.35 35.04
N PRO A 607 34.98 26.33 36.08
CA PRO A 607 36.43 26.43 35.90
C PRO A 607 37.01 25.11 35.38
N VAL A 608 37.34 25.06 34.09
CA VAL A 608 37.90 23.87 33.43
C VAL A 608 39.43 23.89 33.48
N ARG A 609 40.02 22.90 34.16
CA ARG A 609 41.43 22.53 33.99
C ARG A 609 41.52 21.39 32.98
N LEU A 610 42.11 21.69 31.82
CA LEU A 610 42.62 20.72 30.85
C LEU A 610 44.09 20.42 31.18
#